data_AF-A0A9P6WV22-F1
#
_entry.id   AF-A0A9P6WV22-F1
#
_cell.length_a   1.000
_cell.length_b   1.000
_cell.length_c   1.000
_cell.angle_alpha   90.00
_cell.angle_beta   90.00
_cell.angle_gamma   90.00
#
_symmetry.space_group_name_H-M   'P 1'
#
loop_
_entity.id
_entity.type
_entity.pdbx_description
1 polymer ?
#
loop_
_entity_poly.entity_id
_entity_poly.type
_entity_poly.pdbx_seq_one_letter_code
_entity_poly.pdbx_strand_id
1 'polypeptide(L)'
;MAGSRRRRAAAEISLTLRRIVDAGVPLMLPLLLMMVALLVARLQPPLATLGFLGALLGYALRSVLSQIDIQRQRDELEPLARRDALTGLGNRRSFDESLGAAHRRARRQGLGLAVLMIDIDHFKRLNDTYGHPEARR
;
A
#
# COMPACT_ATOMS: atom_id res chain seq x y z
N MET A 1 -23.06 17.87 24.70
CA MET A 1 -22.44 16.63 24.14
C MET A 1 -23.05 16.10 22.83
N ALA A 2 -24.22 16.58 22.34
CA ALA A 2 -24.87 16.02 21.15
C ALA A 2 -24.25 16.43 19.78
N GLY A 3 -23.55 17.56 19.71
CA GLY A 3 -22.99 18.10 18.46
C GLY A 3 -21.78 17.33 17.89
N SER A 4 -21.00 16.65 18.74
CA SER A 4 -19.82 15.88 18.31
C SER A 4 -20.20 14.56 17.64
N ARG A 5 -21.29 13.90 18.09
CA ARG A 5 -21.80 12.67 17.47
C ARG A 5 -22.38 12.90 16.08
N ARG A 6 -23.14 14.00 15.88
CA ARG A 6 -23.67 14.37 14.54
C ARG A 6 -22.57 14.72 13.55
N ARG A 7 -21.52 15.44 13.98
CA ARG A 7 -20.36 15.77 13.13
C ARG A 7 -19.56 14.52 12.74
N ARG A 8 -19.37 13.56 13.66
CA ARG A 8 -18.71 12.28 13.34
C ARG A 8 -19.52 11.44 12.37
N ALA A 9 -20.83 11.32 12.57
CA ALA A 9 -21.71 10.58 11.66
C ALA A 9 -21.75 11.19 10.25
N ALA A 10 -21.81 12.53 10.13
CA ALA A 10 -21.75 13.21 8.85
C ALA A 10 -20.40 13.04 8.13
N ALA A 11 -19.29 13.00 8.88
CA ALA A 11 -17.96 12.74 8.34
C ALA A 11 -17.79 11.29 7.89
N GLU A 12 -18.35 10.32 8.60
CA GLU A 12 -18.34 8.91 8.19
C GLU A 12 -19.18 8.65 6.94
N ILE A 13 -20.35 9.30 6.83
CA ILE A 13 -21.20 9.23 5.62
C ILE A 13 -20.48 9.85 4.42
N SER A 14 -19.84 11.02 4.60
CA SER A 14 -19.12 11.67 3.50
C SER A 14 -17.91 10.85 3.04
N LEU A 15 -17.18 10.21 3.97
CA LEU A 15 -16.06 9.31 3.64
C LEU A 15 -16.53 8.06 2.88
N THR A 16 -17.63 7.45 3.31
CA THR A 16 -18.20 6.27 2.63
C THR A 16 -18.67 6.62 1.23
N LEU A 17 -19.35 7.76 1.07
CA LEU A 17 -19.79 8.26 -0.23
C LEU A 17 -18.60 8.55 -1.15
N ARG A 18 -17.55 9.19 -0.63
CA ARG A 18 -16.32 9.48 -1.39
C ARG A 18 -15.65 8.20 -1.88
N ARG A 19 -15.55 7.17 -1.03
CA ARG A 19 -15.01 5.85 -1.42
C ARG A 19 -15.80 5.17 -2.53
N ILE A 20 -17.13 5.25 -2.47
CA ILE A 20 -18.01 4.67 -3.50
C ILE A 20 -17.83 5.43 -4.83
N VAL A 21 -17.77 6.76 -4.77
CA VAL A 21 -17.53 7.60 -5.95
C VAL A 21 -16.14 7.33 -6.54
N ASP A 22 -15.09 7.29 -5.71
CA ASP A 22 -13.72 7.04 -6.14
C ASP A 22 -13.56 5.63 -6.75
N ALA A 23 -14.33 4.64 -6.26
CA ALA A 23 -14.36 3.28 -6.82
C ALA A 23 -15.22 3.18 -8.09
N GLY A 24 -16.30 3.95 -8.20
CA GLY A 24 -17.26 3.88 -9.31
C GLY A 24 -16.89 4.74 -10.53
N VAL A 25 -16.32 5.93 -10.30
CA VAL A 25 -15.91 6.87 -11.36
C VAL A 25 -15.00 6.25 -12.43
N PRO A 26 -13.99 5.41 -12.08
CA PRO A 26 -13.14 4.76 -13.08
C PRO A 26 -13.89 3.79 -14.01
N LEU A 27 -15.01 3.21 -13.55
CA LEU A 27 -15.83 2.27 -14.32
C LEU A 27 -16.89 2.98 -15.16
N MET A 28 -17.35 4.16 -14.73
CA MET A 28 -18.43 4.90 -15.40
C MET A 28 -18.05 5.39 -16.80
N LEU A 29 -16.84 5.92 -16.99
CA LEU A 29 -16.38 6.43 -18.29
C LEU A 29 -16.32 5.33 -19.37
N PRO A 30 -15.65 4.18 -19.15
CA PRO A 30 -15.64 3.10 -20.14
C PRO A 30 -17.02 2.47 -20.35
N LEU A 31 -17.86 2.34 -19.31
CA LEU A 31 -19.25 1.86 -19.49
C LEU A 31 -20.09 2.81 -20.35
N LEU A 32 -19.96 4.12 -20.12
CA LEU A 32 -20.66 5.13 -20.89
C LEU A 32 -20.23 5.10 -22.36
N LEU A 33 -18.91 5.02 -22.62
CA LEU A 33 -18.37 4.91 -23.96
C LEU A 33 -18.80 3.61 -24.64
N MET A 34 -18.84 2.49 -23.91
CA MET A 34 -19.37 1.20 -24.38
C MET A 34 -20.84 1.32 -24.81
N MET A 35 -21.67 1.93 -23.96
CA MET A 35 -23.10 2.09 -24.22
C MET A 35 -23.35 3.00 -25.43
N VAL A 36 -22.60 4.10 -25.56
CA VAL A 36 -22.66 5.00 -26.72
C VAL A 36 -22.19 4.29 -27.99
N ALA A 37 -21.12 3.49 -27.93
CA ALA A 37 -20.64 2.71 -29.06
C ALA A 37 -21.70 1.70 -29.55
N LEU A 38 -22.39 1.00 -28.64
CA LEU A 38 -23.47 0.07 -28.99
C LEU A 38 -24.66 0.78 -29.63
N LEU A 39 -24.99 2.01 -29.19
CA LEU A 39 -26.06 2.81 -29.76
C LEU A 39 -25.71 3.31 -31.18
N VAL A 40 -24.46 3.73 -31.38
CA VAL A 40 -23.96 4.27 -32.67
C VAL A 40 -23.62 3.16 -33.67
N ALA A 41 -23.38 1.93 -33.22
CA ALA A 41 -23.06 0.78 -34.08
C ALA A 41 -24.15 0.49 -35.13
N ARG A 42 -25.40 0.88 -34.88
CA ARG A 42 -26.52 0.76 -35.84
C ARG A 42 -26.43 1.77 -37.00
N LEU A 43 -25.68 2.86 -36.84
CA LEU A 43 -25.62 3.98 -37.79
C LEU A 43 -24.26 4.09 -38.50
N GLN A 44 -23.15 3.85 -37.79
CA GLN A 44 -21.77 4.00 -38.28
C GLN A 44 -20.82 3.00 -37.56
N PRO A 45 -20.77 1.72 -37.99
CA PRO A 45 -19.92 0.69 -37.37
C PRO A 45 -18.42 1.02 -37.18
N PRO A 46 -17.72 1.69 -38.13
CA PRO A 46 -16.29 1.97 -37.95
C PRO A 46 -16.03 2.99 -36.83
N LEU A 47 -16.91 3.97 -36.65
CA LEU A 47 -16.77 4.98 -35.59
C LEU A 47 -17.00 4.38 -34.20
N ALA A 48 -17.97 3.46 -34.08
CA ALA A 48 -18.22 2.72 -32.84
C ALA A 48 -17.02 1.84 -32.45
N THR A 49 -16.39 1.18 -33.42
CA THR A 49 -15.22 0.32 -33.19
C THR A 49 -14.01 1.13 -32.72
N LEU A 50 -13.73 2.28 -33.34
CA LEU A 50 -12.67 3.19 -32.92
C LEU A 50 -12.91 3.74 -31.50
N GLY A 51 -14.14 4.14 -31.18
CA GLY A 51 -14.51 4.60 -29.84
C GLY A 51 -14.33 3.52 -28.78
N PHE A 52 -14.72 2.28 -29.08
CA PHE A 52 -14.52 1.13 -28.19
C PHE A 52 -13.04 0.85 -27.93
N LEU A 53 -12.21 0.83 -28.99
CA LEU A 53 -10.77 0.62 -28.86
C LEU A 53 -10.09 1.74 -28.06
N GLY A 54 -10.50 2.99 -28.28
CA GLY A 54 -10.04 4.13 -27.49
C GLY A 54 -10.42 4.03 -26.01
N ALA A 55 -11.64 3.60 -25.71
CA ALA A 55 -12.10 3.38 -24.34
C ALA A 55 -11.31 2.27 -23.62
N LEU A 56 -11.06 1.15 -24.33
CA LEU A 56 -10.28 0.03 -23.80
C LEU A 56 -8.83 0.44 -23.52
N LEU A 57 -8.21 1.17 -24.46
CA LEU A 57 -6.86 1.67 -24.32
C LEU A 57 -6.75 2.69 -23.16
N GLY A 58 -7.71 3.60 -23.05
CA GLY A 58 -7.77 4.58 -21.96
C GLY A 58 -7.92 3.92 -20.59
N TYR A 59 -8.78 2.88 -20.49
CA TYR A 59 -8.93 2.09 -19.27
C TYR A 59 -7.64 1.35 -18.91
N ALA A 60 -7.01 0.68 -19.89
CA ALA A 60 -5.76 -0.05 -19.69
C ALA A 60 -4.63 0.88 -19.22
N LEU A 61 -4.45 2.03 -19.87
CA LEU A 61 -3.46 3.03 -19.48
C LEU A 61 -3.70 3.52 -18.06
N ARG A 62 -4.95 3.85 -17.72
CA ARG A 62 -5.31 4.29 -16.36
C ARG A 62 -5.03 3.22 -15.32
N SER A 63 -5.35 1.96 -15.61
CA SER A 63 -5.07 0.84 -14.71
C SER A 63 -3.57 0.69 -14.43
N VAL A 64 -2.73 0.82 -15.47
CA VAL A 64 -1.28 0.76 -15.32
C VAL A 64 -0.76 1.94 -14.49
N LEU A 65 -1.21 3.16 -14.79
CA LEU A 65 -0.81 4.35 -14.02
C LEU A 65 -1.21 4.25 -12.54
N SER A 66 -2.42 3.75 -12.26
CA SER A 66 -2.88 3.54 -10.88
C SER A 66 -2.05 2.49 -10.14
N GLN A 67 -1.59 1.44 -10.81
CA GLN A 67 -0.71 0.44 -10.19
C GLN A 67 0.66 1.03 -9.86
N ILE A 68 1.20 1.89 -10.72
CA ILE A 68 2.47 2.58 -10.47
C ILE A 68 2.36 3.49 -9.25
N ASP A 69 1.27 4.25 -9.10
CA ASP A 69 1.09 5.12 -7.94
C ASP A 69 0.93 4.33 -6.63
N ILE A 70 0.18 3.23 -6.66
CA ILE A 70 0.08 2.33 -5.50
C ILE A 70 1.46 1.75 -5.15
N GLN A 71 2.24 1.35 -6.16
CA GLN A 71 3.58 0.81 -5.93
C GLN A 71 4.52 1.87 -5.38
N ARG A 72 4.51 3.10 -5.90
CA ARG A 72 5.29 4.22 -5.36
C ARG A 72 4.94 4.52 -3.91
N GLN A 73 3.65 4.56 -3.58
CA GLN A 73 3.21 4.74 -2.19
C GLN A 73 3.70 3.61 -1.29
N ARG A 74 3.71 2.37 -1.77
CA ARG A 74 4.28 1.23 -1.03
C ARG A 74 5.79 1.37 -0.86
N ASP A 75 6.50 1.78 -1.91
CA ASP A 75 7.96 1.95 -1.90
C ASP A 75 8.37 3.13 -1.00
N GLU A 76 7.55 4.18 -0.89
CA GLU A 76 7.73 5.30 0.05
C GLU A 76 7.43 4.92 1.51
N LEU A 77 6.54 3.94 1.73
CA LEU A 77 6.26 3.36 3.05
C LEU A 77 7.28 2.27 3.45
N GLU A 78 7.97 1.67 2.49
CA GLU A 78 8.98 0.64 2.72
C GLU A 78 10.17 1.08 3.61
N PRO A 79 10.74 2.30 3.47
CA PRO A 79 11.83 2.75 4.35
C PRO A 79 11.39 2.92 5.81
N LEU A 80 10.11 3.14 6.09
CA LEU A 80 9.55 3.14 7.46
C LEU A 80 9.36 1.72 8.02
N ALA A 81 9.37 0.70 7.16
CA ALA A 81 9.13 -0.69 7.53
C ALA A 81 10.40 -1.56 7.62
N ARG A 82 11.60 -0.96 7.54
CA ARG A 82 12.90 -1.68 7.68
C ARG A 82 13.66 -1.35 8.96
N ARG A 83 13.28 -0.30 9.67
CA ARG A 83 13.90 0.08 10.95
C ARG A 83 12.89 -0.06 12.08
N ASP A 84 13.37 -0.49 13.22
CA ASP A 84 12.61 -0.48 14.46
C ASP A 84 12.47 0.98 14.93
N ALA A 85 11.23 1.42 15.18
CA ALA A 85 10.94 2.82 15.49
C ALA A 85 11.47 3.26 16.86
N LEU A 86 11.74 2.30 17.76
CA LEU A 86 12.22 2.57 19.10
C LEU A 86 13.74 2.75 19.14
N THR A 87 14.46 1.96 18.37
CA THR A 87 15.94 1.89 18.40
C THR A 87 16.62 2.48 17.16
N GLY A 88 15.89 2.66 16.06
CA GLY A 88 16.45 3.09 14.76
C GLY A 88 17.32 2.04 14.06
N LEU A 89 17.48 0.86 14.68
CA LEU A 89 18.20 -0.30 14.12
C LEU A 89 17.35 -1.01 13.06
N GLY A 90 17.96 -1.88 12.27
CA GLY A 90 17.24 -2.75 11.35
C GLY A 90 16.24 -3.62 12.13
N ASN A 91 14.98 -3.64 11.69
CA ASN A 91 13.98 -4.52 12.31
C ASN A 91 14.17 -5.97 11.85
N ARG A 92 13.33 -6.87 12.36
CA ARG A 92 13.39 -8.31 12.04
C ARG A 92 13.40 -8.59 10.54
N ARG A 93 12.61 -7.85 9.74
CA ARG A 93 12.59 -8.00 8.28
C ARG A 93 13.94 -7.65 7.65
N SER A 94 14.53 -6.53 8.06
CA SER A 94 15.87 -6.11 7.61
C SER A 94 16.96 -7.11 8.01
N PHE A 95 16.85 -7.69 9.21
CA PHE A 95 17.74 -8.77 9.66
C PHE A 95 17.62 -10.01 8.77
N ASP A 96 16.40 -10.50 8.50
CA ASP A 96 16.18 -11.71 7.69
C ASP A 96 16.71 -11.55 6.26
N GLU A 97 16.49 -10.37 5.65
CA GLU A 97 17.03 -10.03 4.32
C GLU A 97 18.56 -10.02 4.31
N SER A 98 19.17 -9.37 5.31
CA SER A 98 20.62 -9.25 5.45
C SER A 98 21.27 -10.60 5.71
N LEU A 99 20.67 -11.43 6.56
CA LEU A 99 21.13 -12.78 6.85
C LEU A 99 21.07 -13.67 5.60
N GLY A 100 19.98 -13.59 4.84
CA GLY A 100 19.84 -14.31 3.58
C GLY A 100 20.90 -13.89 2.55
N ALA A 101 21.21 -12.60 2.44
CA ALA A 101 22.26 -12.09 1.58
C ALA A 101 23.66 -12.56 2.02
N ALA A 102 23.95 -12.48 3.32
CA ALA A 102 25.22 -12.92 3.91
C ALA A 102 25.43 -14.43 3.74
N HIS A 103 24.39 -15.25 3.96
CA HIS A 103 24.46 -16.69 3.75
C HIS A 103 24.76 -17.06 2.30
N ARG A 104 24.08 -16.43 1.33
CA ARG A 104 24.38 -16.64 -0.10
C ARG A 104 25.81 -16.25 -0.45
N ARG A 105 26.33 -15.16 0.13
CA ARG A 105 27.72 -14.72 -0.08
C ARG A 105 28.73 -15.70 0.52
N ALA A 106 28.52 -16.12 1.76
CA ALA A 106 29.36 -17.08 2.47
C ALA A 106 29.46 -18.40 1.69
N ARG A 107 28.31 -18.93 1.21
CA ARG A 107 28.26 -20.13 0.36
C ARG A 107 29.05 -19.98 -0.94
N ARG A 108 28.96 -18.83 -1.62
CA ARG A 108 29.71 -18.59 -2.87
C ARG A 108 31.21 -18.44 -2.65
N GLN A 109 31.64 -17.94 -1.50
CA GLN A 109 33.04 -17.65 -1.18
C GLN A 109 33.71 -18.77 -0.37
N GLY A 110 32.97 -19.82 0.01
CA GLY A 110 33.47 -20.88 0.89
C GLY A 110 33.80 -20.40 2.31
N LEU A 111 33.21 -19.28 2.74
CA LEU A 111 33.45 -18.69 4.05
C LEU A 111 32.43 -19.18 5.08
N GLY A 112 32.83 -19.21 6.36
CA GLY A 112 31.90 -19.42 7.48
C GLY A 112 31.06 -18.18 7.77
N LEU A 113 29.86 -18.37 8.33
CA LEU A 113 28.97 -17.30 8.80
C LEU A 113 28.60 -17.55 10.26
N ALA A 114 28.69 -16.52 11.09
CA ALA A 114 28.26 -16.55 12.49
C ALA A 114 27.22 -15.45 12.76
N VAL A 115 26.30 -15.72 13.69
CA VAL A 115 25.25 -14.79 14.13
C VAL A 115 25.30 -14.69 15.65
N LEU A 116 25.32 -13.46 16.18
CA LEU A 116 25.22 -13.19 17.61
C LEU A 116 23.82 -12.70 17.93
N MET A 117 23.16 -13.37 18.88
CA MET A 117 21.87 -12.95 19.43
C MET A 117 22.07 -12.50 20.87
N ILE A 118 21.56 -11.32 21.21
CA ILE A 118 21.64 -10.73 22.55
C ILE A 118 20.20 -10.46 22.99
N ASP A 119 19.87 -10.85 24.22
CA ASP A 119 18.60 -10.54 24.87
C ASP A 119 18.86 -9.79 26.18
N ILE A 120 17.92 -8.93 26.61
CA ILE A 120 18.06 -8.18 27.86
C ILE A 120 17.37 -8.97 28.97
N ASP A 121 18.18 -9.52 29.89
CA ASP A 121 17.67 -10.25 31.05
C ASP A 121 16.75 -9.38 31.93
N HIS A 122 15.66 -9.98 32.41
CA HIS A 122 14.70 -9.33 33.31
C HIS A 122 14.05 -8.04 32.79
N PHE A 123 13.96 -7.83 31.46
CA PHE A 123 13.31 -6.65 30.86
C PHE A 123 11.88 -6.39 31.38
N LYS A 124 11.14 -7.45 31.71
CA LYS A 124 9.81 -7.34 32.34
C LYS A 124 9.84 -6.62 33.69
N ARG A 125 10.80 -6.94 34.56
CA ARG A 125 10.95 -6.27 35.87
C ARG A 125 11.31 -4.80 35.72
N LEU A 126 12.10 -4.45 34.71
CA LEU A 126 12.43 -3.06 34.39
C LEU A 126 11.15 -2.30 33.99
N ASN A 127 10.37 -2.84 33.04
CA ASN A 127 9.09 -2.24 32.64
C ASN A 127 8.08 -2.14 33.79
N ASP A 128 8.01 -3.16 34.64
CA ASP A 128 7.09 -3.21 35.77
C ASP A 128 7.49 -2.22 36.90
N THR A 129 8.78 -1.90 37.02
CA THR A 129 9.31 -0.95 38.02
C THR A 129 9.21 0.51 37.56
N TYR A 130 9.38 0.77 36.25
CA TYR A 130 9.41 2.12 35.69
C TYR A 130 8.14 2.53 34.91
N GLY A 131 7.12 1.66 34.82
CA GLY A 131 5.72 1.99 34.46
C GLY A 131 5.54 3.05 33.36
N HIS A 132 5.51 2.61 32.10
CA HIS A 132 5.36 3.39 30.85
C HIS A 132 4.48 4.66 30.91
N PRO A 133 4.94 5.77 30.29
CA PRO A 133 5.21 5.79 28.85
C PRO A 133 6.56 6.39 28.43
N GLU A 134 7.68 6.03 29.05
CA GLU A 134 9.01 6.40 28.52
C GLU A 134 10.04 5.28 28.74
N ALA A 135 9.83 4.09 28.15
CA ALA A 135 10.99 3.32 27.70
C ALA A 135 11.59 4.04 26.49
N ARG A 136 12.28 5.14 26.77
CA ARG A 136 12.95 5.94 25.75
C ARG A 136 14.21 6.55 26.35
N ARG A 137 15.31 5.78 26.31
CA ARG A 137 16.69 6.25 26.13
C ARG A 137 17.62 5.06 25.94
#